data_AF-A0A9P4N6R0-F1
#
_entry.id   AF-A0A9P4N6R0-F1
#
_cell.length_a   1.000
_cell.length_b   1.000
_cell.length_c   1.000
_cell.angle_alpha   90.00
_cell.angle_beta   90.00
_cell.angle_gamma   90.00
#
_symmetry.space_group_name_H-M   'P 1'
#
loop_
_entity.id
_entity.type
_entity.pdbx_description
1 polymer ?
#
loop_
_entity_poly.entity_id
_entity_poly.type
_entity_poly.pdbx_seq_one_letter_code
_entity_poly.pdbx_strand_id
1 'polypeptide(L)'
;MGLIQDRKAFFPNFAEALRKQSPSDRELGRCAVLEFQDKCGPTSKTFVDSVELRQYLLAPSSSPTVRSKGQPRRRLFILEDLPCNHILTLGSRLRAPPSFFAGHYDDPAMSSFNHRCPFKRWSRSQFRIRYATSNRVEVDQLPDPSNTIFAFNTNVCRYLHTYGPQDLIYDEARSHHTISFWSSSVDSDGSWNAVLLVDPAPVGYVRCLLTMHLLPLRTQLRDEKSMPRHYLFPEMELLPELPEEVSEWAYAHAHPHYKSMFDDILNLITSRCRGDITDPMAAVEIPRKLVIGINIAFLRRRFLNLLRIQRSQFKPMGPLRHNYLSSFSESSLSTWHHQFFNFIVGSCAAMKEFCREMDENMVALGLPVSATELATADCERISAQWEFDGWRSVQDLARAVEGLTQSLAMGYLQYITIQEARISNMNARSLSRITVLTMLFIPLSTVASIFSMSGDYLPGSAKSWVFWAVAIPILIILASIYWRQRMICNFGASR
;
A
#
# COMPACT_ATOMS: atom_id res chain seq x y z
N MET A 1 -14.24 -16.40 -41.84
CA MET A 1 -13.14 -16.08 -40.91
C MET A 1 -12.25 -14.88 -41.35
N GLY A 2 -12.60 -14.11 -42.40
CA GLY A 2 -11.67 -13.13 -43.00
C GLY A 2 -12.04 -11.64 -42.89
N LEU A 3 -12.75 -11.18 -41.86
CA LEU A 3 -13.20 -9.77 -41.76
C LEU A 3 -12.76 -9.02 -40.47
N ILE A 4 -11.85 -9.60 -39.67
CA ILE A 4 -11.41 -9.02 -38.38
C ILE A 4 -9.88 -9.11 -38.20
N GLN A 5 -9.09 -8.92 -39.27
CA GLN A 5 -7.62 -8.91 -39.16
C GLN A 5 -7.00 -7.50 -39.01
N ASP A 6 -7.72 -6.44 -39.41
CA ASP A 6 -7.16 -5.06 -39.39
C ASP A 6 -7.69 -4.12 -38.31
N ARG A 7 -8.56 -4.59 -37.40
CA ARG A 7 -8.97 -3.76 -36.26
C ARG A 7 -8.00 -3.96 -35.11
N LYS A 8 -7.20 -2.92 -34.79
CA LYS A 8 -6.48 -2.83 -33.51
C LYS A 8 -7.44 -3.25 -32.41
N ALA A 9 -7.12 -4.33 -31.69
CA ALA A 9 -7.94 -4.76 -30.57
C ALA A 9 -8.07 -3.59 -29.60
N PHE A 10 -9.30 -3.23 -29.21
CA PHE A 10 -9.54 -2.16 -28.24
C PHE A 10 -8.81 -2.40 -26.91
N PHE A 11 -8.45 -3.66 -26.63
CA PHE A 11 -7.73 -4.10 -25.43
C PHE A 11 -6.61 -5.11 -25.82
N PRO A 12 -5.47 -4.65 -26.36
CA PRO A 12 -4.46 -5.55 -26.92
C PRO A 12 -3.81 -6.44 -25.85
N ASN A 13 -3.41 -5.87 -24.71
CA ASN A 13 -2.78 -6.63 -23.62
C ASN A 13 -3.72 -7.70 -23.05
N PHE A 14 -4.99 -7.36 -22.86
CA PHE A 14 -6.00 -8.30 -22.36
C PHE A 14 -6.27 -9.42 -23.38
N ALA A 15 -6.43 -9.07 -24.66
CA ALA A 15 -6.65 -10.05 -25.72
C ALA A 15 -5.44 -11.00 -25.86
N GLU A 16 -4.22 -10.47 -25.74
CA GLU A 16 -3.00 -11.27 -25.75
C GLU A 16 -2.93 -12.21 -24.54
N ALA A 17 -3.27 -11.73 -23.34
CA ALA A 17 -3.31 -12.54 -22.13
C ALA A 17 -4.27 -13.72 -22.26
N LEU A 18 -5.49 -13.49 -22.75
CA LEU A 18 -6.46 -14.57 -23.01
C LEU A 18 -5.96 -15.59 -24.04
N ARG A 19 -5.19 -15.16 -25.05
CA ARG A 19 -4.62 -16.06 -26.06
C ARG A 19 -3.48 -16.91 -25.50
N LYS A 20 -2.71 -16.39 -24.55
CA LYS A 20 -1.58 -17.08 -23.90
C LYS A 20 -2.00 -18.14 -22.88
N GLN A 21 -3.24 -18.10 -22.38
CA GLN A 21 -3.75 -19.08 -21.43
C GLN A 21 -3.69 -20.51 -22.02
N SER A 22 -3.02 -21.40 -21.28
CA SER A 22 -3.03 -22.84 -21.56
C SER A 22 -4.42 -23.44 -21.34
N PRO A 23 -4.71 -24.66 -21.83
CA PRO A 23 -6.02 -25.29 -21.62
C PRO A 23 -6.44 -25.36 -20.14
N SER A 24 -5.51 -25.58 -19.22
CA SER A 24 -5.78 -25.55 -17.78
C SER A 24 -6.03 -24.13 -17.28
N ASP A 25 -5.27 -23.14 -17.74
CA ASP A 25 -5.44 -21.74 -17.32
C ASP A 25 -6.80 -21.18 -17.76
N ARG A 26 -7.34 -21.66 -18.89
CA ARG A 26 -8.66 -21.24 -19.40
C ARG A 26 -9.84 -21.66 -18.53
N GLU A 27 -9.62 -22.60 -17.60
CA GLU A 27 -10.57 -23.04 -16.58
C GLU A 27 -10.08 -22.70 -15.15
N LEU A 28 -8.89 -22.13 -15.01
CA LEU A 28 -8.30 -21.75 -13.71
C LEU A 28 -9.04 -20.54 -13.14
N GLY A 29 -9.90 -20.80 -12.16
CA GLY A 29 -10.69 -19.81 -11.44
C GLY A 29 -11.88 -20.47 -10.76
N ARG A 30 -12.68 -19.68 -10.04
CA ARG A 30 -13.91 -20.15 -9.38
C ARG A 30 -15.09 -19.33 -9.85
N CYS A 31 -16.21 -19.98 -10.12
CA CYS A 31 -17.44 -19.29 -10.48
C CYS A 31 -18.61 -19.80 -9.64
N ALA A 32 -19.41 -18.89 -9.11
CA ALA A 32 -20.65 -19.20 -8.41
C ALA A 32 -21.77 -18.26 -8.85
N VAL A 33 -23.01 -18.70 -8.66
CA VAL A 33 -24.21 -17.89 -8.80
C VAL A 33 -24.94 -17.81 -7.47
N LEU A 34 -25.41 -16.61 -7.15
CA LEU A 34 -26.37 -16.32 -6.10
C LEU A 34 -27.70 -16.00 -6.76
N GLU A 35 -28.71 -16.84 -6.52
CA GLU A 35 -30.08 -16.60 -6.96
C GLU A 35 -30.89 -16.02 -5.79
N PHE A 36 -31.43 -14.81 -5.99
CA PHE A 36 -32.33 -14.16 -5.05
C PHE A 36 -33.76 -14.52 -5.43
N GLN A 37 -34.48 -15.15 -4.50
CA GLN A 37 -35.87 -15.54 -4.66
C GLN A 37 -36.73 -14.73 -3.69
N ASP A 38 -37.93 -14.35 -4.12
CA ASP A 38 -38.91 -13.69 -3.25
C ASP A 38 -39.19 -14.54 -2.01
N LYS A 39 -38.98 -13.97 -0.82
CA LYS A 39 -39.31 -14.53 0.51
C LYS A 39 -38.42 -15.66 1.06
N CYS A 40 -37.48 -16.20 0.27
CA CYS A 40 -36.45 -17.13 0.76
C CYS A 40 -35.06 -16.46 0.73
N GLY A 41 -34.16 -16.87 1.61
CA GLY A 41 -32.76 -16.43 1.56
C GLY A 41 -32.12 -16.80 0.22
N PRO A 42 -31.05 -16.09 -0.19
CA PRO A 42 -30.39 -16.37 -1.45
C PRO A 42 -29.82 -17.78 -1.47
N THR A 43 -30.01 -18.45 -2.61
CA THR A 43 -29.43 -19.78 -2.84
C THR A 43 -28.13 -19.63 -3.61
N SER A 44 -27.09 -20.34 -3.18
CA SER A 44 -25.79 -20.35 -3.84
C SER A 44 -25.56 -21.65 -4.60
N LYS A 45 -24.96 -21.55 -5.79
CA LYS A 45 -24.46 -22.69 -6.55
C LYS A 45 -23.07 -22.36 -7.10
N THR A 46 -22.09 -23.18 -6.77
CA THR A 46 -20.73 -23.12 -7.35
C THR A 46 -20.64 -24.04 -8.55
N PHE A 47 -19.95 -23.61 -9.60
CA PHE A 47 -19.71 -24.36 -10.82
C PHE A 47 -18.31 -24.97 -10.81
N VAL A 48 -18.20 -26.21 -11.25
CA VAL A 48 -16.90 -26.92 -11.35
C VAL A 48 -16.10 -26.42 -12.54
N ASP A 49 -16.76 -26.16 -13.67
CA ASP A 49 -16.13 -25.71 -14.91
C ASP A 49 -17.04 -24.79 -15.74
N SER A 50 -16.50 -24.24 -16.82
CA SER A 50 -17.25 -23.38 -17.74
C SER A 50 -18.39 -24.12 -18.47
N VAL A 51 -18.33 -25.45 -18.57
CA VAL A 51 -19.35 -26.28 -19.23
C VAL A 51 -20.61 -26.36 -18.38
N GLU A 52 -20.46 -26.60 -17.07
CA GLU A 52 -21.56 -26.61 -16.12
C GLU A 52 -22.23 -25.24 -16.04
N LEU A 53 -21.44 -24.16 -16.00
CA LEU A 53 -21.96 -22.79 -16.07
C LEU A 53 -22.76 -22.56 -17.36
N ARG A 54 -22.23 -23.00 -18.50
CA ARG A 54 -22.91 -22.88 -19.80
C ARG A 54 -24.20 -23.68 -19.82
N GLN A 55 -24.21 -24.90 -19.28
CA GLN A 55 -25.41 -25.74 -19.18
C GLN A 55 -26.47 -25.07 -18.29
N TYR A 56 -26.06 -24.51 -17.14
CA TYR A 56 -26.96 -23.79 -16.25
C TYR A 56 -27.56 -22.52 -16.90
N LEU A 57 -26.78 -21.78 -17.68
CA LEU A 57 -27.26 -20.61 -18.44
C LEU A 57 -28.16 -21.00 -19.62
N LEU A 58 -27.95 -22.18 -20.20
CA LEU A 58 -28.74 -22.74 -21.30
C LEU A 58 -30.01 -23.45 -20.84
N ALA A 59 -30.02 -23.96 -19.61
CA ALA A 59 -31.13 -24.71 -19.07
C ALA A 59 -32.41 -23.85 -19.21
N PRO A 60 -33.38 -24.27 -20.06
CA PRO A 60 -34.68 -23.64 -20.04
C PRO A 60 -35.21 -23.81 -18.62
N SER A 61 -35.85 -22.77 -18.07
CA SER A 61 -36.39 -22.73 -16.71
C SER A 61 -37.11 -24.02 -16.30
N SER A 62 -36.41 -25.05 -15.83
CA SER A 62 -36.96 -26.39 -15.65
C SER A 62 -36.97 -26.78 -14.18
N SER A 63 -37.93 -26.21 -13.46
CA SER A 63 -38.85 -26.99 -12.63
C SER A 63 -40.24 -26.32 -12.67
N PRO A 64 -41.16 -26.82 -13.51
CA PRO A 64 -42.54 -26.34 -13.59
C PRO A 64 -43.40 -26.71 -12.37
N THR A 65 -42.82 -27.31 -11.32
CA THR A 65 -43.59 -27.89 -10.22
C THR A 65 -43.78 -26.99 -9.00
N VAL A 66 -43.12 -25.83 -8.89
CA VAL A 66 -43.44 -24.81 -7.86
C VAL A 66 -43.17 -23.36 -8.31
N ARG A 67 -43.15 -23.04 -9.60
CA ARG A 67 -43.06 -21.63 -10.03
C ARG A 67 -44.46 -21.07 -10.27
N SER A 68 -44.91 -20.20 -9.37
CA SER A 68 -45.96 -19.25 -9.71
C SER A 68 -45.46 -18.44 -10.92
N LYS A 69 -46.20 -18.49 -12.02
CA LYS A 69 -45.92 -17.69 -13.21
C LYS A 69 -45.86 -16.21 -12.78
N GLY A 70 -44.67 -15.60 -12.74
CA GLY A 70 -44.52 -14.17 -12.48
C GLY A 70 -43.41 -13.72 -11.52
N GLN A 71 -42.59 -14.60 -10.96
CA GLN A 71 -41.48 -14.14 -10.09
C GLN A 71 -40.25 -13.67 -10.88
N PRO A 72 -39.69 -12.49 -10.57
CA PRO A 72 -38.48 -11.97 -11.21
C PRO A 72 -37.28 -12.87 -10.96
N ARG A 73 -36.42 -13.03 -11.97
CA ARG A 73 -35.17 -13.77 -11.86
C ARG A 73 -34.01 -12.82 -11.60
N ARG A 74 -33.47 -12.89 -10.39
CA ARG A 74 -32.42 -11.99 -9.91
C ARG A 74 -31.17 -12.79 -9.57
N ARG A 75 -30.11 -12.59 -10.34
CA ARG A 75 -28.90 -13.43 -10.28
C ARG A 75 -27.63 -12.61 -10.23
N LEU A 76 -26.79 -12.90 -9.25
CA LEU A 76 -25.43 -12.37 -9.15
C LEU A 76 -24.43 -13.50 -9.40
N PHE A 77 -23.68 -13.40 -10.49
CA PHE A 77 -22.56 -14.30 -10.78
C PHE A 77 -21.29 -13.73 -10.17
N ILE A 78 -20.58 -14.51 -9.38
CA ILE A 78 -19.26 -14.17 -8.84
C ILE A 78 -18.25 -14.99 -9.62
N LEU A 79 -17.28 -14.32 -10.23
CA LEU A 79 -16.16 -14.95 -10.93
C LEU A 79 -14.87 -14.48 -10.27
N GLU A 80 -14.10 -15.43 -9.74
CA GLU A 80 -12.74 -15.20 -9.27
C GLU A 80 -11.75 -15.52 -10.39
N ASP A 81 -10.74 -14.64 -10.53
CA ASP A 81 -9.76 -14.67 -11.61
C ASP A 81 -10.40 -14.38 -12.99
N LEU A 82 -9.63 -14.52 -14.08
CA LEU A 82 -10.08 -14.26 -15.46
C LEU A 82 -9.86 -15.45 -16.42
N PRO A 83 -10.44 -16.64 -16.14
CA PRO A 83 -10.38 -17.76 -17.07
C PRO A 83 -11.17 -17.47 -18.36
N CYS A 84 -10.53 -17.66 -19.52
CA CYS A 84 -11.09 -17.33 -20.84
C CYS A 84 -12.45 -17.98 -21.10
N ASN A 85 -12.63 -19.26 -20.72
CA ASN A 85 -13.87 -19.98 -21.05
C ASN A 85 -15.07 -19.47 -20.23
N HIS A 86 -14.85 -19.06 -18.98
CA HIS A 86 -15.88 -18.43 -18.15
C HIS A 86 -16.23 -17.03 -18.68
N ILE A 87 -15.23 -16.23 -19.06
CA ILE A 87 -15.43 -14.90 -19.66
C ILE A 87 -16.27 -15.00 -20.93
N LEU A 88 -15.94 -15.94 -21.83
CA LEU A 88 -16.69 -16.15 -23.06
C LEU A 88 -18.13 -16.59 -22.76
N THR A 89 -18.33 -17.44 -21.77
CA THR A 89 -19.65 -17.94 -21.38
C THR A 89 -20.52 -16.83 -20.78
N LEU A 90 -20.02 -16.09 -19.79
CA LEU A 90 -20.73 -14.97 -19.17
C LEU A 90 -20.93 -13.81 -20.15
N GLY A 91 -19.88 -13.41 -20.85
CA GLY A 91 -19.91 -12.29 -21.80
C GLY A 91 -20.89 -12.54 -22.95
N SER A 92 -20.89 -13.74 -23.55
CA SER A 92 -21.81 -14.05 -24.65
C SER A 92 -23.26 -14.18 -24.21
N ARG A 93 -23.51 -14.75 -23.03
CA ARG A 93 -24.87 -15.04 -22.54
C ARG A 93 -25.53 -13.85 -21.86
N LEU A 94 -24.78 -13.11 -21.05
CA LEU A 94 -25.28 -11.95 -20.34
C LEU A 94 -25.11 -10.65 -21.13
N ARG A 95 -24.37 -10.67 -22.25
CA ARG A 95 -24.00 -9.49 -23.04
C ARG A 95 -23.16 -8.47 -22.25
N ALA A 96 -22.36 -8.96 -21.30
CA ALA A 96 -21.41 -8.11 -20.57
C ALA A 96 -20.32 -7.59 -21.53
N PRO A 97 -20.01 -6.28 -21.52
CA PRO A 97 -19.11 -5.69 -22.51
C PRO A 97 -17.66 -6.15 -22.29
N PRO A 98 -16.84 -6.37 -23.34
CA PRO A 98 -15.43 -6.76 -23.19
C PRO A 98 -14.60 -5.76 -22.36
N SER A 99 -14.99 -4.47 -22.36
CA SER A 99 -14.36 -3.42 -21.56
C SER A 99 -14.44 -3.67 -20.06
N PHE A 100 -15.45 -4.40 -19.59
CA PHE A 100 -15.62 -4.79 -18.19
C PHE A 100 -14.51 -5.75 -17.75
N PHE A 101 -14.34 -6.87 -18.47
CA PHE A 101 -13.29 -7.85 -18.18
C PHE A 101 -11.88 -7.27 -18.42
N ALA A 102 -11.71 -6.53 -19.52
CA ALA A 102 -10.44 -5.87 -19.81
C ALA A 102 -10.09 -4.79 -18.79
N GLY A 103 -11.10 -4.19 -18.14
CA GLY A 103 -10.89 -3.27 -17.04
C GLY A 103 -10.44 -4.01 -15.77
N HIS A 104 -11.03 -5.15 -15.47
CA HIS A 104 -10.59 -5.96 -14.33
C HIS A 104 -9.16 -6.49 -14.49
N TYR A 105 -8.74 -6.79 -15.73
CA TYR A 105 -7.37 -7.24 -16.03
C TYR A 105 -6.30 -6.17 -15.80
N ASP A 106 -6.64 -4.88 -15.90
CA ASP A 106 -5.68 -3.79 -15.70
C ASP A 106 -4.98 -3.93 -14.34
N ASP A 107 -3.73 -3.48 -14.28
CA ASP A 107 -3.00 -3.40 -13.03
C ASP A 107 -3.61 -2.30 -12.13
N PRO A 108 -4.11 -2.65 -10.92
CA PRO A 108 -4.70 -1.69 -9.99
C PRO A 108 -3.74 -0.60 -9.51
N ALA A 109 -2.42 -0.84 -9.58
CA ALA A 109 -1.41 0.13 -9.19
C ALA A 109 -1.12 1.20 -10.26
N MET A 110 -1.71 1.09 -11.46
CA MET A 110 -1.52 2.11 -12.50
C MET A 110 -2.28 3.38 -12.18
N SER A 111 -1.65 4.54 -12.45
CA SER A 111 -2.28 5.85 -12.23
C SER A 111 -3.52 6.08 -13.11
N SER A 112 -3.59 5.43 -14.27
CA SER A 112 -4.72 5.48 -15.20
C SER A 112 -5.87 4.54 -14.85
N PHE A 113 -5.82 3.84 -13.71
CA PHE A 113 -6.95 3.06 -13.20
C PHE A 113 -8.20 3.94 -13.16
N ASN A 114 -9.33 3.45 -13.67
CA ASN A 114 -10.60 4.19 -13.87
C ASN A 114 -10.63 5.42 -14.81
N HIS A 115 -9.53 5.79 -15.47
CA HIS A 115 -9.49 6.95 -16.36
C HIS A 115 -9.86 6.66 -17.83
N ARG A 116 -10.41 5.47 -18.14
CA ARG A 116 -10.70 5.06 -19.52
C ARG A 116 -11.84 5.85 -20.18
N CYS A 117 -12.82 6.33 -19.42
CA CYS A 117 -13.92 7.14 -19.93
C CYS A 117 -13.98 8.48 -19.18
N PRO A 118 -13.38 9.55 -19.72
CA PRO A 118 -13.36 10.85 -19.04
C PRO A 118 -14.75 11.49 -18.93
N PHE A 119 -15.69 11.07 -19.80
CA PHE A 119 -17.05 11.63 -19.89
C PHE A 119 -18.07 10.97 -18.95
N LYS A 120 -17.76 9.77 -18.43
CA LYS A 120 -18.63 9.05 -17.50
C LYS A 120 -17.78 8.35 -16.45
N ARG A 121 -17.56 9.03 -15.33
CA ARG A 121 -16.73 8.55 -14.21
C ARG A 121 -17.48 7.64 -13.23
N TRP A 122 -18.81 7.60 -13.31
CA TRP A 122 -19.69 6.78 -12.48
C TRP A 122 -20.82 6.16 -13.31
N SER A 123 -21.28 4.97 -12.91
CA SER A 123 -22.46 4.32 -13.45
C SER A 123 -23.14 3.47 -12.38
N ARG A 124 -24.48 3.48 -12.30
CA ARG A 124 -25.23 2.53 -11.46
C ARG A 124 -25.08 1.08 -11.91
N SER A 125 -24.89 0.86 -13.20
CA SER A 125 -24.77 -0.48 -13.78
C SER A 125 -23.36 -1.04 -13.75
N GLN A 126 -22.35 -0.26 -13.36
CA GLN A 126 -20.96 -0.71 -13.38
C GLN A 126 -20.08 0.14 -12.47
N PHE A 127 -19.27 -0.51 -11.65
CA PHE A 127 -18.16 0.12 -10.96
C PHE A 127 -16.92 -0.76 -10.98
N ARG A 128 -15.77 -0.14 -10.75
CA ARG A 128 -14.51 -0.83 -10.51
C ARG A 128 -13.79 -0.07 -9.41
N ILE A 129 -13.44 -0.76 -8.35
CA ILE A 129 -12.72 -0.17 -7.22
C ILE A 129 -11.48 -1.01 -6.94
N ARG A 130 -10.40 -0.32 -6.56
CA ARG A 130 -9.14 -0.94 -6.15
C ARG A 130 -9.00 -0.91 -4.65
N TYR A 131 -8.31 -1.87 -4.10
CA TYR A 131 -8.03 -1.93 -2.68
C TYR A 131 -6.71 -2.62 -2.42
N ALA A 132 -6.06 -2.24 -1.34
CA ALA A 132 -4.77 -2.77 -0.99
C ALA A 132 -4.91 -3.67 0.23
N THR A 133 -4.24 -4.82 0.22
CA THR A 133 -4.33 -5.83 1.28
C THR A 133 -2.95 -6.21 1.80
N SER A 134 -2.91 -6.60 3.07
CA SER A 134 -1.77 -7.21 3.73
C SER A 134 -2.01 -8.72 3.80
N ASN A 135 -1.05 -9.49 3.31
CA ASN A 135 -1.09 -10.93 3.21
C ASN A 135 -0.08 -11.50 4.20
N ARG A 136 -0.58 -12.32 5.13
CA ARG A 136 0.24 -13.04 6.08
C ARG A 136 0.89 -14.26 5.42
N VAL A 137 1.85 -14.01 4.54
CA VAL A 137 2.55 -15.01 3.75
C VAL A 137 4.03 -14.67 3.59
N GLU A 138 4.87 -15.69 3.43
CA GLU A 138 6.29 -15.58 3.12
C GLU A 138 6.63 -16.42 1.89
N VAL A 139 7.47 -15.88 0.99
CA VAL A 139 7.97 -16.61 -0.18
C VAL A 139 9.15 -17.47 0.27
N ASP A 140 9.09 -18.77 -0.01
CA ASP A 140 10.19 -19.68 0.32
C ASP A 140 11.29 -19.59 -0.75
N GLN A 141 12.53 -19.85 -0.34
CA GLN A 141 13.71 -19.93 -1.23
C GLN A 141 13.89 -18.72 -2.16
N LEU A 142 14.12 -17.53 -1.59
CA LEU A 142 14.48 -16.35 -2.40
C LEU A 142 15.79 -16.61 -3.18
N PRO A 143 15.77 -16.62 -4.53
CA PRO A 143 16.98 -16.81 -5.34
C PRO A 143 17.97 -15.66 -5.17
N ASP A 144 17.42 -14.46 -4.91
CA ASP A 144 18.15 -13.24 -4.62
C ASP A 144 17.41 -12.50 -3.49
N PRO A 145 18.06 -12.18 -2.35
CA PRO A 145 17.45 -11.42 -1.27
C PRO A 145 17.00 -10.01 -1.68
N SER A 146 17.48 -9.49 -2.82
CA SER A 146 17.04 -8.18 -3.34
C SER A 146 15.69 -8.23 -4.05
N ASN A 147 15.20 -9.41 -4.46
CA ASN A 147 13.94 -9.53 -5.16
C ASN A 147 12.76 -9.49 -4.18
N THR A 148 12.00 -8.39 -4.24
CA THR A 148 10.88 -8.11 -3.33
C THR A 148 9.52 -8.14 -4.01
N ILE A 149 9.47 -8.45 -5.32
CA ILE A 149 8.23 -8.40 -6.10
C ILE A 149 8.02 -9.71 -6.86
N PHE A 150 6.86 -10.33 -6.64
CA PHE A 150 6.47 -11.59 -7.26
C PHE A 150 5.11 -11.45 -7.94
N ALA A 151 4.90 -12.09 -9.09
CA ALA A 151 3.58 -12.16 -9.71
C ALA A 151 2.74 -13.27 -9.09
N PHE A 152 1.43 -13.08 -9.03
CA PHE A 152 0.50 -14.13 -8.63
C PHE A 152 0.50 -15.25 -9.69
N ASN A 153 0.24 -16.49 -9.27
CA ASN A 153 0.09 -17.61 -10.18
C ASN A 153 -1.36 -17.73 -10.70
N THR A 154 -1.83 -16.69 -11.40
CA THR A 154 -3.25 -16.50 -11.76
C THR A 154 -3.38 -15.86 -13.14
N ASN A 155 -4.58 -15.81 -13.72
CA ASN A 155 -4.83 -15.18 -15.01
C ASN A 155 -4.90 -13.64 -14.96
N VAL A 156 -5.10 -13.06 -13.77
CA VAL A 156 -4.96 -11.63 -13.52
C VAL A 156 -3.52 -11.21 -13.24
N CYS A 157 -3.13 -10.02 -13.70
CA CYS A 157 -1.84 -9.42 -13.39
C CYS A 157 -1.87 -8.77 -12.01
N ARG A 158 -1.50 -9.54 -10.98
CA ARG A 158 -1.37 -9.06 -9.59
C ARG A 158 0.02 -9.35 -9.06
N TYR A 159 0.51 -8.47 -8.20
CA TYR A 159 1.86 -8.54 -7.65
C TYR A 159 1.82 -8.59 -6.12
N LEU A 160 2.70 -9.42 -5.57
CA LEU A 160 2.99 -9.56 -4.15
C LEU A 160 4.31 -8.84 -3.87
N HIS A 161 4.24 -7.79 -3.05
CA HIS A 161 5.39 -7.02 -2.59
C HIS A 161 5.78 -7.49 -1.19
N THR A 162 6.93 -8.13 -1.06
CA THR A 162 7.47 -8.62 0.21
C THR A 162 8.45 -7.64 0.81
N TYR A 163 8.68 -7.75 2.12
CA TYR A 163 9.73 -7.04 2.82
C TYR A 163 10.95 -7.95 3.00
N GLY A 164 12.14 -7.41 2.81
CA GLY A 164 13.38 -8.10 3.13
C GLY A 164 13.52 -8.28 4.66
N PRO A 165 14.04 -9.42 5.15
CA PRO A 165 14.30 -9.61 6.58
C PRO A 165 15.28 -8.59 7.18
N GLN A 166 16.12 -7.99 6.33
CA GLN A 166 17.11 -6.96 6.69
C GLN A 166 16.60 -5.54 6.45
N ASP A 167 15.40 -5.37 5.90
CA ASP A 167 14.82 -4.06 5.69
C ASP A 167 14.50 -3.41 7.03
N LEU A 168 14.46 -2.08 7.03
CA LEU A 168 14.09 -1.27 8.19
C LEU A 168 12.73 -1.70 8.80
N ILE A 169 11.81 -2.14 7.94
CA ILE A 169 10.54 -2.76 8.34
C ILE A 169 10.53 -4.17 7.77
N TYR A 170 10.38 -5.15 8.65
CA TYR A 170 9.97 -6.51 8.30
C TYR A 170 8.48 -6.69 8.68
N ASP A 171 7.61 -6.83 7.67
CA ASP A 171 6.16 -6.93 7.86
C ASP A 171 5.48 -7.82 6.81
N GLU A 172 4.17 -8.01 6.93
CA GLU A 172 3.33 -8.79 6.03
C GLU A 172 3.38 -8.29 4.59
N ALA A 173 3.42 -9.23 3.64
CA ALA A 173 3.50 -8.93 2.21
C ALA A 173 2.27 -8.16 1.72
N ARG A 174 2.44 -7.26 0.76
CA ARG A 174 1.39 -6.35 0.29
C ARG A 174 0.99 -6.66 -1.14
N SER A 175 -0.28 -6.43 -1.48
CA SER A 175 -0.75 -6.54 -2.86
C SER A 175 -1.90 -5.58 -3.11
N HIS A 176 -2.04 -5.13 -4.36
CA HIS A 176 -3.18 -4.34 -4.81
C HIS A 176 -4.13 -5.24 -5.58
N HIS A 177 -5.42 -5.08 -5.31
CA HIS A 177 -6.50 -5.88 -5.85
C HIS A 177 -7.60 -4.98 -6.40
N THR A 178 -8.50 -5.57 -7.16
CA THR A 178 -9.63 -4.96 -7.83
C THR A 178 -10.87 -5.80 -7.57
N ILE A 179 -11.99 -5.12 -7.39
CA ILE A 179 -13.32 -5.72 -7.58
C ILE A 179 -14.05 -4.94 -8.65
N SER A 180 -14.74 -5.64 -9.54
CA SER A 180 -15.48 -5.03 -10.65
C SER A 180 -16.88 -5.58 -10.71
N PHE A 181 -17.85 -4.69 -10.76
CA PHE A 181 -19.26 -5.04 -10.85
C PHE A 181 -19.83 -4.56 -12.17
N TRP A 182 -20.69 -5.37 -12.77
CA TRP A 182 -21.52 -5.01 -13.91
C TRP A 182 -22.91 -5.62 -13.72
N SER A 183 -23.96 -4.88 -14.09
CA SER A 183 -25.33 -5.38 -14.13
C SER A 183 -26.02 -5.08 -15.47
N SER A 184 -26.95 -5.95 -15.84
CA SER A 184 -27.93 -5.66 -16.87
C SER A 184 -28.89 -4.57 -16.39
N SER A 185 -29.58 -3.92 -17.33
CA SER A 185 -30.80 -3.19 -16.98
C SER A 185 -31.78 -4.13 -16.28
N VAL A 186 -32.56 -3.58 -15.35
CA VAL A 186 -33.69 -4.29 -14.75
C VAL A 186 -34.77 -4.40 -15.82
N ASP A 187 -35.18 -5.64 -16.11
CA ASP A 187 -36.22 -5.93 -17.09
C ASP A 187 -37.60 -5.52 -16.53
N SER A 188 -38.63 -5.42 -17.39
CA SER A 188 -39.97 -4.99 -16.98
C SER A 188 -40.64 -5.91 -15.95
N ASP A 189 -40.19 -7.16 -15.87
CA ASP A 189 -40.62 -8.15 -14.89
C ASP A 189 -39.86 -8.05 -13.55
N GLY A 190 -38.88 -7.16 -13.44
CA GLY A 190 -38.00 -7.01 -12.28
C GLY A 190 -36.80 -7.98 -12.28
N SER A 191 -36.58 -8.71 -13.38
CA SER A 191 -35.43 -9.60 -13.54
C SER A 191 -34.15 -8.82 -13.81
N TRP A 192 -33.02 -9.33 -13.32
CA TRP A 192 -31.71 -8.77 -13.63
C TRP A 192 -30.62 -9.83 -13.49
N ASN A 193 -29.53 -9.62 -14.23
CA ASN A 193 -28.32 -10.41 -14.12
C ASN A 193 -27.14 -9.48 -13.85
N ALA A 194 -26.31 -9.84 -12.89
CA ALA A 194 -25.12 -9.10 -12.56
C ALA A 194 -23.90 -10.03 -12.50
N VAL A 195 -22.73 -9.46 -12.76
CA VAL A 195 -21.44 -10.15 -12.66
C VAL A 195 -20.54 -9.33 -11.74
N LEU A 196 -19.97 -10.01 -10.75
CA LEU A 196 -18.96 -9.50 -9.84
C LEU A 196 -17.66 -10.26 -10.10
N LEU A 197 -16.63 -9.52 -10.52
CA LEU A 197 -15.28 -10.04 -10.69
C LEU A 197 -14.49 -9.73 -9.43
N VAL A 198 -13.88 -10.75 -8.84
CA VAL A 198 -13.04 -10.65 -7.64
C VAL A 198 -11.65 -11.21 -7.93
N ASP A 199 -10.64 -10.59 -7.36
CA ASP A 199 -9.27 -11.10 -7.48
C ASP A 199 -9.05 -12.33 -6.59
N PRO A 200 -8.24 -13.30 -7.06
CA PRO A 200 -7.84 -14.46 -6.29
C PRO A 200 -6.86 -14.11 -5.17
N ALA A 201 -6.94 -14.86 -4.07
CA ALA A 201 -5.96 -14.79 -2.99
C ALA A 201 -4.61 -15.42 -3.41
N PRO A 202 -3.46 -14.94 -2.88
CA PRO A 202 -2.18 -15.58 -3.14
C PRO A 202 -2.12 -16.93 -2.40
N VAL A 203 -2.23 -18.04 -3.14
CA VAL A 203 -2.24 -19.40 -2.58
C VAL A 203 -1.22 -20.30 -3.28
N GLY A 204 -0.48 -21.07 -2.49
CA GLY A 204 0.39 -22.15 -2.96
C GLY A 204 1.71 -21.67 -3.57
N TYR A 205 1.65 -20.89 -4.65
CA TYR A 205 2.83 -20.48 -5.41
C TYR A 205 2.72 -19.05 -5.93
N VAL A 206 3.88 -18.40 -6.09
CA VAL A 206 4.05 -17.13 -6.79
C VAL A 206 5.08 -17.28 -7.90
N ARG A 207 5.05 -16.43 -8.92
CA ARG A 207 5.99 -16.43 -10.04
C ARG A 207 7.06 -15.37 -9.83
N CYS A 208 8.32 -15.75 -9.95
CA CYS A 208 9.43 -14.79 -10.00
C CYS A 208 9.39 -14.01 -11.31
N LEU A 209 9.44 -12.68 -11.27
CA LEU A 209 9.36 -11.85 -12.49
C LEU A 209 10.57 -11.99 -13.41
N LEU A 210 11.75 -12.28 -12.86
CA LEU A 210 13.01 -12.39 -13.62
C LEU A 210 13.14 -13.75 -14.31
N THR A 211 12.83 -14.83 -13.59
CA THR A 211 13.07 -16.20 -14.07
C THR A 211 11.79 -16.92 -14.50
N MET A 212 10.61 -16.36 -14.19
CA MET A 212 9.30 -16.98 -14.40
C MET A 212 9.09 -18.33 -13.70
N HIS A 213 10.01 -18.73 -12.80
CA HIS A 213 9.85 -19.93 -12.00
C HIS A 213 8.82 -19.76 -10.89
N LEU A 214 8.13 -20.85 -10.57
CA LEU A 214 7.19 -20.93 -9.47
C LEU A 214 7.96 -21.11 -8.15
N LEU A 215 7.68 -20.25 -7.20
CA LEU A 215 8.22 -20.27 -5.85
C LEU A 215 7.10 -20.59 -4.86
N PRO A 216 7.30 -21.53 -3.92
CA PRO A 216 6.25 -21.89 -2.97
C PRO A 216 6.00 -20.78 -1.95
N LEU A 217 4.74 -20.62 -1.59
CA LEU A 217 4.26 -19.61 -0.64
C LEU A 217 3.88 -20.28 0.68
N ARG A 218 4.41 -19.77 1.79
CA ARG A 218 4.12 -20.26 3.14
C ARG A 218 3.14 -19.32 3.83
N THR A 219 2.10 -19.90 4.43
CA THR A 219 1.13 -19.17 5.27
C THR A 219 1.57 -19.07 6.73
N GLN A 220 2.50 -19.94 7.16
CA GLN A 220 3.13 -19.87 8.47
C GLN A 220 4.45 -19.10 8.33
N LEU A 221 4.51 -17.94 8.98
CA LEU A 221 5.68 -17.07 8.97
C LEU A 221 6.84 -17.70 9.75
N ARG A 222 8.07 -17.48 9.31
CA ARG A 222 9.29 -17.94 10.00
C ARG A 222 9.47 -17.24 11.34
N ASP A 223 9.09 -15.96 11.42
CA ASP A 223 9.14 -15.16 12.63
C ASP A 223 7.78 -14.53 12.97
N GLU A 224 6.93 -15.32 13.60
CA GLU A 224 5.63 -14.88 14.12
C GLU A 224 5.76 -13.78 15.19
N LYS A 225 6.90 -13.69 15.92
CA LYS A 225 7.09 -12.66 16.96
C LYS A 225 7.32 -11.28 16.35
N SER A 226 8.04 -11.21 15.23
CA SER A 226 8.28 -9.96 14.52
C SER A 226 7.02 -9.40 13.84
N MET A 227 6.05 -10.27 13.53
CA MET A 227 4.78 -9.89 12.89
C MET A 227 3.57 -10.34 13.72
N PRO A 228 3.28 -9.70 14.87
CA PRO A 228 2.16 -10.09 15.71
C PRO A 228 0.83 -10.11 14.93
N ARG A 229 0.01 -11.12 15.21
CA ARG A 229 -1.37 -11.21 14.72
C ARG A 229 -2.20 -10.16 15.42
N HIS A 230 -2.40 -9.03 14.76
CA HIS A 230 -3.37 -8.04 15.21
C HIS A 230 -4.66 -8.25 14.41
N TYR A 231 -5.78 -8.36 15.12
CA TYR A 231 -7.08 -8.24 14.46
C TYR A 231 -7.31 -6.76 14.15
N LEU A 232 -7.02 -6.37 12.91
CA LEU A 232 -7.08 -4.98 12.46
C LEU A 232 -8.37 -4.67 11.68
N PHE A 233 -9.14 -5.69 11.32
CA PHE A 233 -10.37 -5.53 10.57
C PHE A 233 -11.44 -4.86 11.44
N PRO A 234 -12.19 -3.90 10.90
CA PRO A 234 -13.33 -3.33 11.61
C PRO A 234 -14.47 -4.34 11.66
N GLU A 235 -15.38 -4.12 12.61
CA GLU A 235 -16.69 -4.75 12.61
C GLU A 235 -17.48 -4.25 11.39
N MET A 236 -18.14 -5.15 10.65
CA MET A 236 -18.92 -4.76 9.46
C MET A 236 -20.28 -4.17 9.83
N GLU A 237 -20.87 -4.61 10.94
CA GLU A 237 -22.17 -4.14 11.45
C GLU A 237 -22.07 -4.05 12.97
N LEU A 238 -22.43 -2.89 13.50
CA LEU A 238 -22.59 -2.69 14.93
C LEU A 238 -23.91 -3.35 15.33
N LEU A 239 -23.85 -4.38 16.17
CA LEU A 239 -25.05 -4.93 16.81
C LEU A 239 -25.41 -4.02 17.98
N PRO A 240 -26.49 -3.22 17.90
CA PRO A 240 -26.88 -2.34 19.00
C PRO A 240 -27.28 -3.16 20.24
N GLU A 241 -27.89 -4.31 20.01
CA GLU A 241 -28.34 -5.25 21.03
C GLU A 241 -28.03 -6.68 20.56
N LEU A 242 -27.69 -7.56 21.50
CA LEU A 242 -27.53 -8.99 21.21
C LEU A 242 -28.91 -9.62 20.95
N PRO A 243 -29.00 -10.64 20.06
CA PRO A 243 -30.24 -11.41 19.92
C PRO A 243 -30.69 -11.98 21.28
N GLU A 244 -32.00 -12.10 21.50
CA GLU A 244 -32.53 -12.68 22.74
C GLU A 244 -32.13 -14.16 22.88
N GLU A 245 -32.02 -14.88 21.76
CA GLU A 245 -31.60 -16.28 21.74
C GLU A 245 -30.07 -16.44 21.71
N VAL A 246 -29.53 -17.13 22.73
CA VAL A 246 -28.10 -17.43 22.86
C VAL A 246 -27.56 -18.25 21.67
N SER A 247 -28.39 -19.11 21.08
CA SER A 247 -28.08 -19.88 19.86
C SER A 247 -27.77 -18.99 18.66
N GLU A 248 -28.35 -17.79 18.60
CA GLU A 248 -28.17 -16.85 17.52
C GLU A 248 -26.94 -15.95 17.71
N TRP A 249 -26.34 -15.91 18.90
CA TRP A 249 -25.17 -15.08 19.18
C TRP A 249 -23.98 -15.44 18.30
N ALA A 250 -23.77 -16.74 18.05
CA ALA A 250 -22.70 -17.24 17.18
C ALA A 250 -22.90 -16.80 15.72
N TYR A 251 -24.14 -16.75 15.25
CA TYR A 251 -24.48 -16.34 13.89
C TYR A 251 -24.51 -14.80 13.73
N ALA A 252 -24.93 -14.08 14.77
CA ALA A 252 -24.89 -12.62 14.81
C ALA A 252 -23.45 -12.09 14.66
N HIS A 253 -22.45 -12.86 15.11
CA HIS A 253 -21.03 -12.52 15.04
C HIS A 253 -20.27 -13.29 13.93
N ALA A 254 -20.91 -13.71 12.85
CA ALA A 254 -20.19 -14.35 11.73
C ALA A 254 -19.21 -13.35 11.09
N HIS A 255 -17.94 -13.36 11.51
CA HIS A 255 -16.92 -12.46 11.00
C HIS A 255 -16.32 -12.99 9.69
N PRO A 256 -16.15 -12.15 8.66
CA PRO A 256 -15.35 -12.53 7.50
C PRO A 256 -13.95 -12.95 7.90
N HIS A 257 -13.42 -13.94 7.18
CA HIS A 257 -12.07 -14.42 7.41
C HIS A 257 -11.02 -13.52 6.76
N TYR A 258 -11.41 -12.71 5.77
CA TYR A 258 -10.55 -11.83 4.97
C TYR A 258 -9.38 -12.56 4.31
N LYS A 259 -9.58 -13.83 3.96
CA LYS A 259 -8.60 -14.65 3.25
C LYS A 259 -8.88 -14.73 1.76
N SER A 260 -10.14 -14.79 1.39
CA SER A 260 -10.62 -15.04 0.04
C SER A 260 -11.91 -14.26 -0.13
N MET A 261 -11.86 -13.22 -0.97
CA MET A 261 -13.02 -12.36 -1.21
C MET A 261 -14.19 -13.17 -1.76
N PHE A 262 -13.92 -14.17 -2.62
CA PHE A 262 -14.93 -15.09 -3.14
C PHE A 262 -15.68 -15.83 -2.03
N ASP A 263 -14.95 -16.47 -1.11
CA ASP A 263 -15.56 -17.30 -0.05
C ASP A 263 -16.29 -16.44 0.99
N ASP A 264 -15.71 -15.31 1.38
CA ASP A 264 -16.33 -14.39 2.34
C ASP A 264 -17.65 -13.84 1.78
N ILE A 265 -17.68 -13.43 0.50
CA ILE A 265 -18.92 -12.95 -0.15
C ILE A 265 -19.99 -14.04 -0.17
N LEU A 266 -19.63 -15.26 -0.59
CA LEU A 266 -20.58 -16.37 -0.71
C LEU A 266 -21.20 -16.72 0.65
N ASN A 267 -20.36 -16.84 1.69
CA ASN A 267 -20.79 -17.19 3.03
C ASN A 267 -21.65 -16.09 3.67
N LEU A 268 -21.23 -14.83 3.52
CA LEU A 268 -21.93 -13.69 4.13
C LEU A 268 -23.26 -13.39 3.44
N ILE A 269 -23.33 -13.43 2.10
CA ILE A 269 -24.61 -13.22 1.40
C ILE A 269 -25.58 -14.35 1.73
N THR A 270 -25.13 -15.60 1.70
CA THR A 270 -26.00 -16.77 1.98
C THR A 270 -26.52 -16.76 3.42
N SER A 271 -25.72 -16.29 4.40
CA SER A 271 -26.10 -16.28 5.81
C SER A 271 -26.90 -15.05 6.24
N ARG A 272 -26.60 -13.86 5.68
CA ARG A 272 -27.12 -12.57 6.18
C ARG A 272 -28.20 -11.94 5.32
N CYS A 273 -28.20 -12.13 4.00
CA CYS A 273 -29.19 -11.47 3.15
C CYS A 273 -30.57 -12.09 3.37
N ARG A 274 -31.42 -11.38 4.13
CA ARG A 274 -32.83 -11.71 4.32
C ARG A 274 -33.66 -10.57 3.75
N GLY A 275 -34.26 -10.78 2.57
CA GLY A 275 -35.10 -9.77 1.94
C GLY A 275 -35.10 -9.85 0.42
N ASP A 276 -36.07 -9.16 -0.18
CA ASP A 276 -36.18 -9.08 -1.64
C ASP A 276 -35.23 -7.99 -2.18
N ILE A 277 -34.19 -8.41 -2.90
CA ILE A 277 -33.19 -7.48 -3.46
C ILE A 277 -33.64 -7.02 -4.85
N THR A 278 -34.31 -5.87 -4.92
CA THR A 278 -34.83 -5.32 -6.18
C THR A 278 -33.74 -4.66 -7.03
N ASP A 279 -32.84 -3.93 -6.37
CA ASP A 279 -31.72 -3.22 -7.01
C ASP A 279 -30.46 -4.11 -7.10
N PRO A 280 -29.88 -4.32 -8.30
CA PRO A 280 -28.59 -5.00 -8.46
C PRO A 280 -27.47 -4.43 -7.59
N MET A 281 -27.45 -3.11 -7.33
CA MET A 281 -26.41 -2.49 -6.51
C MET A 281 -26.50 -2.88 -5.02
N ALA A 282 -27.69 -3.21 -4.53
CA ALA A 282 -27.88 -3.70 -3.16
C ALA A 282 -27.33 -5.14 -2.99
N ALA A 283 -27.34 -5.96 -4.05
CA ALA A 283 -26.75 -7.31 -4.04
C ALA A 283 -25.23 -7.30 -3.78
N VAL A 284 -24.57 -6.17 -4.03
CA VAL A 284 -23.13 -6.00 -3.88
C VAL A 284 -22.74 -5.09 -2.71
N GLU A 285 -23.63 -4.88 -1.74
CA GLU A 285 -23.33 -4.16 -0.49
C GLU A 285 -22.21 -4.84 0.33
N ILE A 286 -22.34 -6.15 0.59
CA ILE A 286 -21.37 -6.92 1.39
C ILE A 286 -19.95 -6.85 0.77
N PRO A 287 -19.75 -7.11 -0.53
CA PRO A 287 -18.44 -6.93 -1.17
C PRO A 287 -17.84 -5.54 -0.97
N ARG A 288 -18.64 -4.47 -1.01
CA ARG A 288 -18.15 -3.09 -0.80
C ARG A 288 -17.79 -2.83 0.66
N LYS A 289 -18.57 -3.33 1.62
CA LYS A 289 -18.22 -3.33 3.05
C LYS A 289 -16.89 -4.07 3.31
N LEU A 290 -16.67 -5.22 2.68
CA LEU A 290 -15.41 -5.97 2.79
C LEU A 290 -14.23 -5.16 2.28
N VAL A 291 -14.35 -4.49 1.13
CA VAL A 291 -13.30 -3.62 0.58
C VAL A 291 -12.93 -2.50 1.55
N ILE A 292 -13.92 -1.82 2.13
CA ILE A 292 -13.69 -0.78 3.15
C ILE A 292 -12.96 -1.39 4.36
N GLY A 293 -13.40 -2.55 4.84
CA GLY A 293 -12.78 -3.25 5.96
C GLY A 293 -11.32 -3.64 5.71
N ILE A 294 -11.01 -4.13 4.51
CA ILE A 294 -9.65 -4.49 4.09
C ILE A 294 -8.76 -3.25 4.04
N ASN A 295 -9.22 -2.15 3.44
CA ASN A 295 -8.45 -0.90 3.38
C ASN A 295 -8.20 -0.31 4.78
N ILE A 296 -9.17 -0.38 5.69
CA ILE A 296 -8.98 0.06 7.09
C ILE A 296 -7.91 -0.79 7.77
N ALA A 297 -7.98 -2.12 7.65
CA ALA A 297 -6.98 -3.03 8.23
C ALA A 297 -5.58 -2.76 7.66
N PHE A 298 -5.49 -2.56 6.35
CA PHE A 298 -4.27 -2.17 5.66
C PHE A 298 -3.68 -0.88 6.25
N LEU A 299 -4.46 0.19 6.35
CA LEU A 299 -3.99 1.46 6.90
C LEU A 299 -3.60 1.36 8.39
N ARG A 300 -4.39 0.66 9.21
CA ARG A 300 -4.08 0.42 10.63
C ARG A 300 -2.72 -0.28 10.81
N ARG A 301 -2.37 -1.23 9.93
CA ARG A 301 -1.05 -1.88 9.97
C ARG A 301 0.09 -0.88 9.74
N ARG A 302 -0.06 0.02 8.76
CA ARG A 302 0.94 1.07 8.47
C ARG A 302 1.08 2.07 9.61
N PHE A 303 -0.04 2.46 10.20
CA PHE A 303 -0.05 3.26 11.42
C PHE A 303 0.77 2.60 12.54
N LEU A 304 0.54 1.31 12.80
CA LEU A 304 1.30 0.57 13.81
C LEU A 304 2.79 0.45 13.46
N ASN A 305 3.13 0.26 12.19
CA ASN A 305 4.52 0.22 11.75
C ASN A 305 5.25 1.55 11.97
N LEU A 306 4.60 2.68 11.68
CA LEU A 306 5.15 4.00 11.95
C LEU A 306 5.37 4.22 13.46
N LEU A 307 4.40 3.83 14.29
CA LEU A 307 4.56 3.87 15.74
C LEU A 307 5.71 2.97 16.23
N ARG A 308 5.92 1.82 15.60
CA ARG A 308 7.03 0.91 15.92
C ARG A 308 8.39 1.54 15.58
N ILE A 309 8.50 2.23 14.45
CA ILE A 309 9.73 2.97 14.07
C ILE A 309 10.01 4.10 15.07
N GLN A 310 8.97 4.80 15.53
CA GLN A 310 9.13 5.93 16.45
C GLN A 310 9.51 5.51 17.87
N ARG A 311 9.16 4.30 18.31
CA ARG A 311 9.49 3.80 19.66
C ARG A 311 10.98 3.45 19.75
N SER A 312 11.69 4.12 20.65
CA SER A 312 13.06 3.75 21.03
C SER A 312 13.10 2.37 21.68
N GLN A 313 14.25 1.69 21.62
CA GLN A 313 14.48 0.37 22.23
C GLN A 313 14.39 0.35 23.77
N PHE A 314 14.01 1.45 24.43
CA PHE A 314 13.68 1.42 25.83
C PHE A 314 12.48 0.49 26.03
N LYS A 315 12.72 -0.71 26.56
CA LYS A 315 11.71 -1.45 27.32
C LYS A 315 11.25 -0.48 28.41
N PRO A 316 10.04 0.10 28.33
CA PRO A 316 9.59 0.91 29.43
C PRO A 316 9.32 -0.09 30.56
N MET A 317 10.02 0.08 31.68
CA MET A 317 9.52 -0.42 32.97
C MET A 317 8.21 0.33 33.23
N GLY A 318 7.11 -0.12 32.63
CA GLY A 318 5.76 0.41 32.82
C GLY A 318 5.01 0.78 31.53
N PRO A 319 3.68 0.60 31.47
CA PRO A 319 2.84 0.90 30.31
C PRO A 319 2.49 2.39 30.27
N LEU A 320 3.47 3.28 30.07
CA LEU A 320 3.17 4.71 29.93
C LEU A 320 2.91 5.06 28.46
N ARG A 321 1.62 5.13 28.12
CA ARG A 321 1.03 5.48 26.81
C ARG A 321 1.37 6.89 26.26
N HIS A 322 2.38 7.60 26.77
CA HIS A 322 2.54 9.05 26.53
C HIS A 322 3.86 9.48 25.88
N ASN A 323 4.81 8.57 25.69
CA ASN A 323 6.06 8.90 25.00
C ASN A 323 5.95 8.56 23.50
N TYR A 324 5.16 9.34 22.76
CA TYR A 324 5.09 9.28 21.29
C TYR A 324 6.14 10.17 20.61
N LEU A 325 7.06 10.76 21.38
CA LEU A 325 8.12 11.59 20.83
C LEU A 325 9.11 10.70 20.09
N SER A 326 9.29 10.97 18.79
CA SER A 326 10.32 10.35 17.97
C SER A 326 11.70 10.70 18.54
N SER A 327 12.39 9.71 19.11
CA SER A 327 13.77 9.86 19.59
C SER A 327 14.74 9.72 18.43
N PHE A 328 14.97 10.79 17.68
CA PHE A 328 15.96 10.81 16.60
C PHE A 328 17.41 10.76 17.11
N SER A 329 17.63 11.05 18.39
CA SER A 329 18.96 11.00 19.01
C SER A 329 19.49 9.59 19.25
N GLU A 330 18.65 8.57 19.10
CA GLU A 330 19.00 7.19 19.45
C GLU A 330 18.95 6.27 18.21
N SER A 331 19.71 5.17 18.28
CA SER A 331 19.67 4.09 17.27
C SER A 331 20.09 4.55 15.85
N SER A 332 19.63 3.82 14.83
CA SER A 332 19.81 4.06 13.40
C SER A 332 19.20 5.36 12.87
N LEU A 333 18.59 6.19 13.72
CA LEU A 333 18.03 7.49 13.34
C LEU A 333 18.97 8.66 13.64
N SER A 334 20.02 8.41 14.44
CA SER A 334 20.98 9.42 14.89
C SER A 334 21.96 9.89 13.82
N THR A 335 22.13 9.11 12.74
CA THR A 335 23.05 9.41 11.64
C THR A 335 22.35 9.31 10.29
N TRP A 336 22.97 9.87 9.26
CA TRP A 336 22.43 9.82 7.91
C TRP A 336 22.45 8.39 7.35
N HIS A 337 21.29 7.90 6.91
CA HIS A 337 21.15 6.60 6.26
C HIS A 337 20.30 6.71 4.99
N HIS A 338 20.92 6.46 3.84
CA HIS A 338 20.26 6.53 2.52
C HIS A 338 19.04 5.60 2.41
N GLN A 339 19.12 4.38 2.94
CA GLN A 339 18.01 3.42 2.91
C GLN A 339 16.79 3.92 3.71
N PHE A 340 17.03 4.50 4.87
CA PHE A 340 15.98 5.09 5.72
C PHE A 340 15.34 6.30 5.04
N PHE A 341 16.15 7.18 4.46
CA PHE A 341 15.67 8.33 3.70
C PHE A 341 14.79 7.89 2.51
N ASN A 342 15.27 6.95 1.69
CA ASN A 342 14.51 6.40 0.57
C ASN A 342 13.19 5.76 1.03
N PHE A 343 13.23 5.02 2.14
CA PHE A 343 12.05 4.41 2.73
C PHE A 343 11.00 5.46 3.15
N ILE A 344 11.41 6.50 3.88
CA ILE A 344 10.50 7.56 4.34
C ILE A 344 9.90 8.31 3.15
N VAL A 345 10.74 8.77 2.22
CA VAL A 345 10.28 9.55 1.06
C VAL A 345 9.38 8.70 0.18
N GLY A 346 9.75 7.44 -0.04
CA GLY A 346 8.91 6.47 -0.74
C GLY A 346 7.57 6.23 -0.04
N SER A 347 7.56 6.19 1.29
CA SER A 347 6.33 6.06 2.09
C SER A 347 5.43 7.29 1.98
N CYS A 348 6.01 8.50 1.99
CA CYS A 348 5.26 9.74 1.73
C CYS A 348 4.61 9.72 0.34
N ALA A 349 5.38 9.35 -0.70
CA ALA A 349 4.87 9.28 -2.07
C ALA A 349 3.77 8.22 -2.21
N ALA A 350 3.98 7.03 -1.65
CA ALA A 350 3.02 5.94 -1.68
C ALA A 350 1.72 6.29 -0.95
N MET A 351 1.79 6.97 0.20
CA MET A 351 0.58 7.39 0.91
C MET A 351 -0.19 8.48 0.19
N LYS A 352 0.50 9.44 -0.42
CA LYS A 352 -0.14 10.48 -1.24
C LYS A 352 -0.88 9.85 -2.43
N GLU A 353 -0.24 8.88 -3.08
CA GLU A 353 -0.88 8.13 -4.16
C GLU A 353 -2.08 7.36 -3.64
N PHE A 354 -1.94 6.59 -2.55
CA PHE A 354 -3.05 5.86 -1.93
C PHE A 354 -4.26 6.76 -1.59
N CYS A 355 -4.03 7.96 -1.04
CA CYS A 355 -5.10 8.93 -0.80
C CYS A 355 -5.86 9.27 -2.09
N ARG A 356 -5.13 9.54 -3.20
CA ARG A 356 -5.72 9.77 -4.53
C ARG A 356 -6.50 8.56 -5.02
N GLU A 357 -6.00 7.35 -4.78
CA GLU A 357 -6.70 6.11 -5.16
C GLU A 357 -8.05 5.95 -4.46
N MET A 358 -8.13 6.33 -3.18
CA MET A 358 -9.39 6.27 -2.41
C MET A 358 -10.41 7.29 -2.90
N ASP A 359 -9.96 8.51 -3.27
CA ASP A 359 -10.82 9.53 -3.88
C ASP A 359 -11.43 9.01 -5.19
N GLU A 360 -10.64 8.32 -6.02
CA GLU A 360 -11.12 7.72 -7.26
C GLU A 360 -12.12 6.58 -7.06
N ASN A 361 -11.94 5.77 -6.03
CA ASN A 361 -12.94 4.75 -5.67
C ASN A 361 -14.27 5.40 -5.30
N MET A 362 -14.25 6.49 -4.53
CA MET A 362 -15.46 7.24 -4.18
C MET A 362 -16.14 7.81 -5.42
N VAL A 363 -15.37 8.41 -6.34
CA VAL A 363 -15.90 8.89 -7.63
C VAL A 363 -16.49 7.75 -8.45
N ALA A 364 -15.81 6.58 -8.52
CA ALA A 364 -16.28 5.42 -9.26
C ALA A 364 -17.59 4.82 -8.71
N LEU A 365 -17.86 5.03 -7.42
CA LEU A 365 -19.09 4.66 -6.73
C LEU A 365 -20.16 5.77 -6.74
N GLY A 366 -19.81 6.97 -7.21
CA GLY A 366 -20.71 8.12 -7.29
C GLY A 366 -20.92 8.82 -5.95
N LEU A 367 -20.02 8.59 -5.00
CA LEU A 367 -20.03 9.23 -3.68
C LEU A 367 -19.47 10.65 -3.78
N PRO A 368 -20.04 11.61 -3.03
CA PRO A 368 -19.51 12.97 -2.99
C PRO A 368 -18.13 12.97 -2.33
N VAL A 369 -17.16 13.63 -2.95
CA VAL A 369 -15.77 13.71 -2.45
C VAL A 369 -15.60 14.91 -1.51
N SER A 370 -16.45 15.94 -1.64
CA SER A 370 -16.41 17.14 -0.81
C SER A 370 -17.75 17.51 -0.19
N ALA A 371 -17.72 18.23 0.93
CA ALA A 371 -18.93 18.76 1.58
C ALA A 371 -19.70 19.74 0.67
N THR A 372 -19.02 20.38 -0.27
CA THR A 372 -19.61 21.29 -1.26
C THR A 372 -20.44 20.54 -2.31
N GLU A 373 -20.05 19.31 -2.64
CA GLU A 373 -20.80 18.42 -3.55
C GLU A 373 -22.06 17.83 -2.88
N LEU A 374 -22.09 17.70 -1.54
CA LEU A 374 -23.31 17.27 -0.83
C LEU A 374 -24.46 18.27 -0.99
N ALA A 375 -24.17 19.57 -1.07
CA ALA A 375 -25.19 20.62 -1.19
C ALA A 375 -25.81 20.70 -2.61
N THR A 376 -25.17 20.10 -3.60
CA THR A 376 -25.58 20.12 -5.02
C THR A 376 -25.91 18.73 -5.57
N ALA A 377 -25.82 17.69 -4.73
CA ALA A 377 -26.13 16.33 -5.13
C ALA A 377 -27.65 16.17 -5.35
N ASP A 378 -28.03 15.85 -6.57
CA ASP A 378 -29.40 15.42 -6.90
C ASP A 378 -29.85 14.28 -5.99
N CYS A 379 -31.14 14.26 -5.62
CA CYS A 379 -31.77 13.22 -4.77
C CYS A 379 -31.53 11.77 -5.26
N GLU A 380 -31.15 11.58 -6.53
CA GLU A 380 -30.82 10.26 -7.11
C GLU A 380 -29.43 9.73 -6.72
N ARG A 381 -28.54 10.55 -6.16
CA ARG A 381 -27.16 10.19 -5.77
C ARG A 381 -27.01 9.66 -4.34
N ILE A 382 -28.11 9.45 -3.61
CA ILE A 382 -28.02 8.99 -2.22
C ILE A 382 -27.60 7.52 -2.20
N SER A 383 -26.29 7.28 -2.31
CA SER A 383 -25.67 6.05 -1.83
C SER A 383 -26.01 5.89 -0.35
N ALA A 384 -26.12 4.65 0.11
CA ALA A 384 -26.46 4.38 1.50
C ALA A 384 -25.45 5.09 2.43
N GLN A 385 -25.94 5.74 3.48
CA GLN A 385 -25.14 6.57 4.40
C GLN A 385 -23.91 5.81 4.95
N TRP A 386 -24.07 4.51 5.23
CA TRP A 386 -22.99 3.64 5.68
C TRP A 386 -21.81 3.59 4.71
N GLU A 387 -22.06 3.68 3.40
CA GLU A 387 -21.03 3.59 2.36
C GLU A 387 -20.20 4.86 2.34
N PHE A 388 -20.87 6.02 2.42
CA PHE A 388 -20.19 7.31 2.54
C PHE A 388 -19.35 7.38 3.82
N ASP A 389 -19.92 7.03 4.98
CA ASP A 389 -19.21 7.05 6.27
C ASP A 389 -18.04 6.07 6.31
N GLY A 390 -18.20 4.90 5.70
CA GLY A 390 -17.16 3.90 5.57
C GLY A 390 -15.97 4.40 4.75
N TRP A 391 -16.22 4.94 3.55
CA TRP A 391 -15.14 5.51 2.72
C TRP A 391 -14.49 6.75 3.33
N ARG A 392 -15.28 7.59 4.00
CA ARG A 392 -14.75 8.72 4.76
C ARG A 392 -13.81 8.27 5.88
N SER A 393 -14.16 7.19 6.58
CA SER A 393 -13.28 6.58 7.59
C SER A 393 -11.96 6.08 6.98
N VAL A 394 -11.98 5.53 5.76
CA VAL A 394 -10.76 5.16 5.03
C VAL A 394 -9.91 6.39 4.73
N GLN A 395 -10.52 7.45 4.18
CA GLN A 395 -9.81 8.68 3.84
C GLN A 395 -9.20 9.37 5.08
N ASP A 396 -9.96 9.47 6.18
CA ASP A 396 -9.49 10.10 7.40
C ASP A 396 -8.29 9.36 8.00
N LEU A 397 -8.34 8.02 8.00
CA LEU A 397 -7.21 7.20 8.44
C LEU A 397 -6.03 7.29 7.47
N ALA A 398 -6.27 7.34 6.15
CA ALA A 398 -5.22 7.51 5.15
C ALA A 398 -4.48 8.85 5.32
N ARG A 399 -5.22 9.95 5.50
CA ARG A 399 -4.67 11.27 5.79
C ARG A 399 -3.92 11.32 7.12
N ALA A 400 -4.40 10.60 8.14
CA ALA A 400 -3.69 10.49 9.42
C ALA A 400 -2.33 9.78 9.25
N VAL A 401 -2.28 8.67 8.49
CA VAL A 401 -1.02 7.95 8.19
C VAL A 401 -0.09 8.79 7.32
N GLU A 402 -0.62 9.50 6.32
CA GLU A 402 0.14 10.45 5.50
C GLU A 402 0.77 11.55 6.37
N GLY A 403 -0.03 12.21 7.22
CA GLY A 403 0.44 13.27 8.10
C GLY A 403 1.50 12.80 9.10
N LEU A 404 1.36 11.59 9.65
CA LEU A 404 2.39 10.99 10.50
C LEU A 404 3.68 10.70 9.75
N THR A 405 3.58 10.17 8.53
CA THR A 405 4.76 9.87 7.70
C THR A 405 5.49 11.15 7.31
N GLN A 406 4.76 12.20 6.92
CA GLN A 406 5.32 13.52 6.61
C GLN A 406 5.98 14.15 7.85
N SER A 407 5.34 14.07 9.01
CA SER A 407 5.90 14.57 10.27
C SER A 407 7.20 13.85 10.64
N LEU A 408 7.24 12.52 10.48
CA LEU A 408 8.46 11.72 10.67
C LEU A 408 9.57 12.14 9.70
N ALA A 409 9.23 12.34 8.43
CA ALA A 409 10.18 12.78 7.40
C ALA A 409 10.81 14.13 7.72
N MET A 410 9.97 15.11 8.06
CA MET A 410 10.41 16.46 8.41
C MET A 410 11.26 16.45 9.68
N GLY A 411 10.84 15.70 10.71
CA GLY A 411 11.59 15.56 11.95
C GLY A 411 12.98 14.95 11.74
N TYR A 412 13.06 13.88 10.93
CA TYR A 412 14.34 13.24 10.59
C TYR A 412 15.27 14.20 9.85
N LEU A 413 14.79 14.86 8.80
CA LEU A 413 15.61 15.77 7.99
C LEU A 413 16.11 16.98 8.79
N GLN A 414 15.25 17.56 9.62
CA GLN A 414 15.64 18.65 10.52
C GLN A 414 16.71 18.19 11.51
N TYR A 415 16.56 17.01 12.10
CA TYR A 415 17.53 16.46 13.04
C TYR A 415 18.90 16.24 12.36
N ILE A 416 18.94 15.58 11.19
CA ILE A 416 20.19 15.33 10.46
C ILE A 416 20.88 16.64 10.08
N THR A 417 20.13 17.61 9.56
CA THR A 417 20.68 18.93 9.18
C THR A 417 21.34 19.60 10.39
N ILE A 418 20.72 19.53 11.57
CA ILE A 418 21.29 20.08 12.82
C ILE A 418 22.54 19.30 13.25
N GLN A 419 22.57 17.98 13.12
CA GLN A 419 23.74 17.16 13.46
C GLN A 419 24.93 17.45 12.54
N GLU A 420 24.70 17.52 11.23
CA GLU A 420 25.75 17.86 10.25
C GLU A 420 26.31 19.25 10.50
N ALA A 421 25.45 20.23 10.83
CA ALA A 421 25.89 21.57 11.21
C ALA A 421 26.77 21.54 12.48
N ARG A 422 26.44 20.73 13.49
CA ARG A 422 27.26 20.57 14.70
C ARG A 422 28.61 19.94 14.39
N ILE A 423 28.64 18.86 13.61
CA ILE A 423 29.88 18.17 13.22
C ILE A 423 30.77 19.09 12.40
N SER A 424 30.20 19.82 11.42
CA SER A 424 30.93 20.80 10.61
C SER A 424 31.55 21.91 11.48
N ASN A 425 30.79 22.45 12.43
CA ASN A 425 31.29 23.44 13.38
C ASN A 425 32.42 22.89 14.28
N MET A 426 32.30 21.64 14.72
CA MET A 426 33.37 20.98 15.49
C MET A 426 34.63 20.80 14.64
N ASN A 427 34.50 20.34 13.40
CA ASN A 427 35.60 20.16 12.47
C ASN A 427 36.29 21.49 12.15
N ALA A 428 35.54 22.56 11.93
CA ALA A 428 36.08 23.90 11.72
C ALA A 428 36.90 24.40 12.92
N ARG A 429 36.43 24.15 14.15
CA ARG A 429 37.16 24.49 15.38
C ARG A 429 38.45 23.69 15.52
N SER A 430 38.41 22.39 15.24
CA SER A 430 39.60 21.53 15.28
C SER A 430 40.62 21.93 14.23
N LEU A 431 40.18 22.22 12.99
CA LEU A 431 41.05 22.70 11.92
C LEU A 431 41.69 24.05 12.28
N SER A 432 40.92 24.97 12.86
CA SER A 432 41.43 26.25 13.35
C SER A 432 42.57 26.06 14.35
N ARG A 433 42.45 25.11 15.29
CA ARG A 433 43.53 24.81 16.26
C ARG A 433 44.80 24.28 15.58
N ILE A 434 44.66 23.39 14.61
CA ILE A 434 45.80 22.82 13.87
C ILE A 434 46.50 23.91 13.04
N THR A 435 45.74 24.71 12.29
CA THR A 435 46.31 25.79 11.47
C THR A 435 47.08 26.81 12.30
N VAL A 436 46.57 27.14 13.50
CA VAL A 436 47.28 28.03 14.44
C VAL A 436 48.59 27.41 14.90
N LEU A 437 48.60 26.12 15.23
CA LEU A 437 49.83 25.42 15.61
C LEU A 437 50.85 25.43 14.46
N THR A 438 50.42 25.06 13.26
CA THR A 438 51.25 25.05 12.05
C THR A 438 51.82 26.43 11.72
N MET A 439 51.01 27.49 11.85
CA MET A 439 51.44 28.88 11.61
C MET A 439 52.57 29.32 12.57
N LEU A 440 52.61 28.79 13.80
CA LEU A 440 53.67 29.07 14.76
C LEU A 440 54.92 28.21 14.52
N PHE A 441 54.73 26.92 14.23
CA PHE A 441 55.84 25.97 14.11
C PHE A 441 56.61 26.08 12.79
N ILE A 442 55.96 26.38 11.66
CA ILE A 442 56.65 26.46 10.36
C ILE A 442 57.75 27.53 10.38
N PRO A 443 57.49 28.80 10.75
CA PRO A 443 58.52 29.83 10.77
C PRO A 443 59.61 29.56 11.83
N LEU A 444 59.23 28.98 12.97
CA LEU A 444 60.22 28.64 14.01
C LEU A 444 61.15 27.52 13.54
N SER A 445 60.60 26.52 12.85
CA SER A 445 61.37 25.39 12.30
C SER A 445 62.28 25.83 11.16
N THR A 446 61.85 26.76 10.31
CA THR A 446 62.71 27.32 9.25
C THR A 446 63.87 28.12 9.83
N VAL A 447 63.63 28.93 10.87
CA VAL A 447 64.69 29.66 11.59
C VAL A 447 65.69 28.66 12.20
N ALA A 448 65.20 27.62 12.88
CA ALA A 448 66.07 26.57 13.44
C ALA A 448 66.87 25.84 12.35
N SER A 449 66.24 25.53 11.21
CA SER A 449 66.91 24.90 10.06
C SER A 449 68.03 25.78 9.48
N ILE A 450 67.77 27.08 9.28
CA ILE A 450 68.76 28.02 8.72
C ILE A 450 69.97 28.14 9.65
N PHE A 451 69.76 28.29 10.95
CA PHE A 451 70.85 28.41 11.92
C PHE A 451 71.59 27.08 12.15
N SER A 452 70.95 25.93 11.95
CA SER A 452 71.58 24.61 12.00
C SER A 452 72.62 24.37 10.88
N MET A 453 72.54 25.12 9.77
CA MET A 453 73.45 24.97 8.63
C MET A 453 74.81 25.66 8.83
N SER A 454 75.01 26.43 9.90
CA SER A 454 76.24 27.22 10.12
C SER A 454 76.84 26.95 11.50
N GLY A 455 78.07 26.42 11.54
CA GLY A 455 78.70 25.91 12.75
C GLY A 455 78.90 26.94 13.87
N ASP A 456 78.98 28.21 13.51
CA ASP A 456 79.12 29.36 14.42
C ASP A 456 77.93 29.57 15.35
N TYR A 457 76.75 29.04 15.04
CA TYR A 457 75.49 29.26 15.78
C TYR A 457 74.99 28.02 16.52
N LEU A 458 75.78 26.95 16.54
CA LEU A 458 75.47 25.72 17.26
C LEU A 458 75.44 25.93 18.79
N PRO A 459 74.66 25.13 19.54
CA PRO A 459 74.66 25.21 21.00
C PRO A 459 76.08 24.95 21.55
N GLY A 460 76.63 25.92 22.28
CA GLY A 460 77.99 25.88 22.84
C GLY A 460 79.02 26.77 22.13
N SER A 461 78.67 27.37 20.97
CA SER A 461 79.51 28.35 20.29
C SER A 461 79.28 29.79 20.78
N ALA A 462 80.23 30.69 20.47
CA ALA A 462 80.20 32.09 20.91
C ALA A 462 78.96 32.89 20.44
N LYS A 463 78.29 32.48 19.35
CA LYS A 463 77.13 33.18 18.77
C LYS A 463 75.80 32.45 18.95
N SER A 464 75.74 31.42 19.80
CA SER A 464 74.52 30.64 20.07
C SER A 464 73.33 31.47 20.58
N TRP A 465 73.58 32.63 21.21
CA TRP A 465 72.54 33.54 21.69
C TRP A 465 71.71 34.20 20.56
N VAL A 466 72.27 34.29 19.35
CA VAL A 466 71.61 34.93 18.19
C VAL A 466 70.33 34.20 17.78
N PHE A 467 70.29 32.87 17.96
CA PHE A 467 69.08 32.07 17.72
C PHE A 467 67.91 32.58 18.58
N TRP A 468 68.13 32.75 19.89
CA TRP A 468 67.10 33.24 20.81
C TRP A 468 66.71 34.69 20.54
N ALA A 469 67.68 35.53 20.15
CA ALA A 469 67.44 36.92 19.79
C ALA A 469 66.56 37.09 18.53
N VAL A 470 66.53 36.10 17.63
CA VAL A 470 65.70 36.12 16.41
C VAL A 470 64.40 35.35 16.59
N ALA A 471 64.43 34.18 17.24
CA ALA A 471 63.26 33.32 17.42
C ALA A 471 62.18 33.95 18.32
N ILE A 472 62.57 34.60 19.41
CA ILE A 472 61.62 35.21 20.37
C ILE A 472 60.83 36.36 19.73
N PRO A 473 61.45 37.35 19.04
CA PRO A 473 60.70 38.40 18.36
C PRO A 473 59.75 37.85 17.28
N ILE A 474 60.18 36.84 16.50
CA ILE A 474 59.33 36.22 15.48
C ILE A 474 58.11 35.56 16.12
N LEU A 475 58.28 34.83 17.23
CA LEU A 475 57.17 34.23 17.97
C LEU A 475 56.21 35.29 18.50
N ILE A 476 56.73 36.39 19.07
CA ILE A 476 55.91 37.50 19.58
C ILE A 476 55.13 38.17 18.46
N ILE A 477 55.75 38.41 17.30
CA ILE A 477 55.09 39.01 16.13
C ILE A 477 53.97 38.09 15.62
N LEU A 478 54.25 36.78 15.45
CA LEU A 478 53.23 35.82 15.00
C LEU A 478 52.07 35.72 16.00
N ALA A 479 52.36 35.66 17.30
CA ALA A 479 51.34 35.65 18.34
C ALA A 479 50.51 36.95 18.34
N SER A 480 51.15 38.11 18.15
CA SER A 480 50.48 39.42 18.10
C SER A 480 49.56 39.53 16.88
N ILE A 481 50.01 39.07 15.71
CA ILE A 481 49.19 39.02 14.49
C ILE A 481 47.96 38.13 14.71
N TYR A 482 48.16 36.94 15.29
CA TYR A 482 47.07 36.02 15.60
C TYR A 482 46.05 36.63 16.57
N TRP A 483 46.51 37.22 17.68
CA TRP A 483 45.64 37.86 18.66
C TRP A 483 44.88 39.04 18.06
N ARG A 484 45.54 39.85 17.24
CA ARG A 484 44.90 40.97 16.53
C ARG A 484 43.79 40.48 15.59
N GLN A 485 44.05 39.44 14.79
CA GLN A 485 43.04 38.86 13.90
C GLN A 485 41.85 38.29 14.69
N ARG A 486 42.10 37.58 15.79
CA ARG A 486 41.04 37.02 16.65
C ARG A 486 40.18 38.10 17.29
N MET A 487 40.77 39.20 17.76
CA MET A 487 40.04 40.34 18.32
C MET A 487 39.15 41.01 17.28
N ILE A 488 39.65 41.23 16.06
CA ILE A 488 38.87 41.83 14.97
C ILE A 488 37.67 40.94 14.59
N CYS A 489 37.86 39.62 14.47
CA CYS A 489 36.77 38.70 14.19
C CYS A 489 35.70 38.66 15.30
N ASN A 490 36.11 38.74 16.57
CA ASN A 490 35.17 38.74 17.69
C ASN A 490 34.32 40.02 17.77
N PHE A 491 34.88 41.19 17.42
CA PHE A 491 34.11 42.44 17.39
C PHE A 491 33.16 42.54 16.18
N GLY A 492 33.44 41.85 15.07
CA GLY A 492 32.58 41.83 13.88
C GLY A 492 31.31 40.98 14.01
N ALA A 493 31.27 40.00 14.93
CA ALA A 493 30.11 39.11 15.12
C ALA A 493 29.04 39.65 16.09
N SER A 494 29.23 40.85 16.63
CA SER A 494 28.36 41.50 17.64
C SER A 494 27.50 42.64 17.08
N ARG A 495 27.43 42.82 15.75
CA ARG A 495 26.58 43.81 15.09
C ARG A 495 25.51 43.18 14.22
#